data_AF-L9XTS3-F1
#
_entry.id   AF-L9XTS3-F1
#
_cell.length_a   1.000
_cell.length_b   1.000
_cell.length_c   1.000
_cell.angle_alpha   90.00
_cell.angle_beta   90.00
_cell.angle_gamma   90.00
#
_symmetry.space_group_name_H-M   'P 1'
#
loop_
_entity.id
_entity.type
_entity.pdbx_description
1 polymer ?
#
loop_
_entity_poly.entity_id
_entity_poly.type
_entity_poly.pdbx_seq_one_letter_code
_entity_poly.pdbx_strand_id
1 'polypeptide(L)'
;MVGSPLSIVRYAFNAVFDPAAIVSGRENQYTLDRRATVRRAVRLSLFYFLNLFLYAIPLTYAGFGTTSGGEPPAAVASVAAVVGTNADATWQFLLATVQNCTFLFLASVLTFATFHVGVSLTRESLGVLQSIHTVVYSTGIYLAAIFSLAWYLSTSPEITVAGDWLVWVQAEFIYAVIDLTGTDLVLPGGRPAAVGLDGMTRTGTVALGALFATGIYYLYSLYLGARINHDSSRFASALAVGFVVVSPALFVIGSVATTVVADGTLATVALSIDSLPL
;
A
#
# COMPACT_ATOMS: atom_id res chain seq x y z
N MET A 1 -3.84 22.05 7.70
CA MET A 1 -2.68 22.88 8.10
C MET A 1 -1.69 22.82 6.95
N VAL A 2 -1.54 23.89 6.19
CA VAL A 2 -0.47 23.99 5.20
C VAL A 2 0.79 24.25 6.00
N GLY A 3 1.60 23.21 6.21
CA GLY A 3 2.91 23.38 6.83
C GLY A 3 3.73 24.34 5.99
N SER A 4 4.57 25.17 6.62
CA SER A 4 5.52 25.98 5.86
C SER A 4 6.37 25.06 4.97
N PRO A 5 6.88 25.52 3.81
CA PRO A 5 7.75 24.71 2.96
C PRO A 5 8.93 24.10 3.74
N LEU A 6 9.48 24.85 4.70
CA LEU A 6 10.49 24.39 5.65
C LEU A 6 10.02 23.20 6.51
N SER A 7 8.77 23.17 6.94
CA SER A 7 8.23 22.03 7.69
C SER A 7 8.09 20.76 6.83
N ILE A 8 7.78 20.90 5.54
CA ILE A 8 7.71 19.77 4.60
C ILE A 8 9.12 19.23 4.34
N VAL A 9 10.09 20.11 4.06
CA VAL A 9 11.49 19.72 3.84
C VAL A 9 12.07 19.06 5.09
N ARG A 10 11.84 19.62 6.27
CA ARG A 10 12.27 19.01 7.54
C ARG A 10 11.60 17.66 7.77
N TYR A 11 10.32 17.53 7.43
CA TYR A 11 9.61 16.26 7.57
C TYR A 11 10.19 15.18 6.64
N ALA A 12 10.48 15.53 5.38
CA ALA A 12 11.15 14.63 4.44
C ALA A 12 12.58 14.27 4.88
N PHE A 13 13.35 15.26 5.35
CA PHE A 13 14.69 15.04 5.91
C PHE A 13 14.64 14.05 7.08
N ASN A 14 13.75 14.30 8.05
CA ASN A 14 13.59 13.42 9.20
C ASN A 14 13.12 12.03 8.77
N ALA A 15 12.25 11.90 7.77
CA ALA A 15 11.86 10.58 7.28
C ALA A 15 13.07 9.74 6.84
N VAL A 16 14.06 10.35 6.19
CA VAL A 16 15.24 9.65 5.67
C VAL A 16 16.33 9.49 6.74
N PHE A 17 16.63 10.54 7.49
CA PHE A 17 17.82 10.62 8.34
C PHE A 17 17.52 10.47 9.83
N ASP A 18 16.28 10.68 10.27
CA ASP A 18 15.85 10.55 11.66
C ASP A 18 14.39 10.05 11.76
N PRO A 19 14.13 8.80 11.30
CA PRO A 19 12.77 8.26 11.30
C PRO A 19 12.19 8.15 12.71
N ALA A 20 13.03 8.09 13.74
CA ALA A 20 12.60 8.12 15.13
C ALA A 20 11.89 9.45 15.47
N ALA A 21 12.33 10.59 14.95
CA ALA A 21 11.64 11.87 15.14
C ALA A 21 10.26 11.94 14.47
N ILE A 22 10.01 11.15 13.42
CA ILE A 22 8.69 11.04 12.80
C ILE A 22 7.76 10.14 13.64
N VAL A 23 8.30 9.02 14.10
CA VAL A 23 7.56 8.00 14.85
C VAL A 23 7.24 8.44 16.28
N SER A 24 8.17 9.13 16.95
CA SER A 24 8.07 9.60 18.34
C SER A 24 7.08 10.75 18.55
N GLY A 25 6.16 10.96 17.61
CA GLY A 25 5.15 11.99 17.58
C GLY A 25 4.10 11.89 18.70
N ARG A 26 4.56 12.03 19.96
CA ARG A 26 3.84 12.42 21.18
C ARG A 26 3.18 11.30 21.99
N GLU A 27 3.98 10.38 22.51
CA GLU A 27 3.61 9.40 23.56
C GLU A 27 2.90 10.05 24.77
N ASN A 28 3.40 11.20 25.23
CA ASN A 28 2.91 11.91 26.43
C ASN A 28 1.54 12.57 26.30
N GLN A 29 0.82 12.36 25.19
CA GLN A 29 -0.46 13.04 24.96
C GLN A 29 -1.68 12.12 24.91
N TYR A 30 -1.51 10.79 24.97
CA TYR A 30 -2.64 9.85 24.97
C TYR A 30 -3.34 9.72 26.33
N THR A 31 -2.77 10.33 27.35
CA THR A 31 -3.32 10.43 28.69
C THR A 31 -3.99 11.79 28.85
N LEU A 32 -5.32 11.79 29.09
CA LEU A 32 -6.10 12.68 29.98
C LEU A 32 -7.43 13.25 29.44
N ASP A 33 -7.77 13.22 28.14
CA ASP A 33 -9.10 13.72 27.67
C ASP A 33 -9.71 12.93 26.48
N ARG A 34 -10.93 12.40 26.67
CA ARG A 34 -11.70 11.67 25.65
C ARG A 34 -11.98 12.53 24.42
N ARG A 35 -12.21 13.84 24.59
CA ARG A 35 -12.44 14.76 23.45
C ARG A 35 -11.17 14.96 22.63
N ALA A 36 -10.02 15.05 23.30
CA ALA A 36 -8.72 15.14 22.63
C ALA A 36 -8.42 13.86 21.82
N THR A 37 -8.74 12.69 22.36
CA THR A 37 -8.63 11.40 21.67
C THR A 37 -9.48 11.35 20.40
N VAL A 38 -10.78 11.70 20.49
CA VAL A 38 -11.67 11.72 19.32
C VAL A 38 -11.18 12.68 18.25
N ARG A 39 -10.78 13.91 18.63
CA ARG A 39 -10.26 14.89 17.68
C ARG A 39 -9.01 14.40 16.96
N ARG A 40 -8.13 13.66 17.65
CA ARG A 40 -6.96 13.03 17.03
C ARG A 40 -7.31 11.88 16.11
N ALA A 41 -8.22 11.00 16.53
CA ALA A 41 -8.70 9.92 15.67
C ALA A 41 -9.24 10.50 14.36
N VAL A 42 -10.10 11.52 14.43
CA VAL A 42 -10.62 12.22 13.24
C VAL A 42 -9.49 12.81 12.40
N ARG A 43 -8.52 13.49 13.01
CA ARG A 43 -7.38 14.08 12.28
C ARG A 43 -6.52 13.01 11.59
N LEU A 44 -6.25 11.89 12.27
CA LEU A 44 -5.50 10.76 11.71
C LEU A 44 -6.28 10.12 10.56
N SER A 45 -7.58 9.89 10.73
CA SER A 45 -8.44 9.37 9.67
C SER A 45 -8.45 10.30 8.46
N LEU A 46 -8.62 11.61 8.64
CA LEU A 46 -8.59 12.58 7.53
C LEU A 46 -7.23 12.59 6.82
N PHE A 47 -6.14 12.59 7.58
CA PHE A 47 -4.79 12.52 7.01
C PHE A 47 -4.60 11.21 6.22
N TYR A 48 -5.05 10.09 6.78
CA TYR A 48 -4.99 8.78 6.15
C TYR A 48 -5.79 8.75 4.84
N PHE A 49 -7.07 9.13 4.85
CA PHE A 49 -7.91 9.11 3.65
C PHE A 49 -7.44 10.07 2.56
N LEU A 50 -6.87 11.23 2.94
CA LEU A 50 -6.25 12.12 1.97
C LEU A 50 -5.04 11.47 1.30
N ASN A 51 -4.14 10.86 2.08
CA ASN A 51 -2.98 10.16 1.53
C ASN A 51 -3.39 8.96 0.68
N LEU A 52 -4.38 8.19 1.13
CA LEU A 52 -4.96 7.09 0.38
C LEU A 52 -5.38 7.51 -1.02
N PHE A 53 -6.11 8.62 -1.12
CA PHE A 53 -6.55 9.18 -2.40
C PHE A 53 -5.37 9.68 -3.25
N LEU A 54 -4.41 10.37 -2.63
CA LEU A 54 -3.21 10.84 -3.31
C LEU A 54 -2.34 9.70 -3.86
N TYR A 55 -2.35 8.53 -3.22
CA TYR A 55 -1.62 7.35 -3.67
C TYR A 55 -2.37 6.55 -4.74
N ALA A 56 -3.70 6.56 -4.69
CA ALA A 56 -4.51 5.90 -5.69
C ALA A 56 -4.42 6.58 -7.07
N ILE A 57 -4.31 7.91 -7.13
CA ILE A 57 -4.29 8.65 -8.40
C ILE A 57 -3.14 8.22 -9.33
N PRO A 58 -1.85 8.20 -8.91
CA PRO A 58 -0.76 7.76 -9.78
C PRO A 58 -0.92 6.33 -10.28
N LEU A 59 -1.44 5.42 -9.42
CA LEU A 59 -1.73 4.04 -9.81
C LEU A 59 -2.79 3.99 -10.90
N THR A 60 -3.89 4.72 -10.72
CA THR A 60 -4.93 4.83 -11.74
C THR A 60 -4.38 5.39 -13.06
N TYR A 61 -3.52 6.41 -13.00
CA TYR A 61 -2.88 6.98 -14.20
C TYR A 61 -1.94 6.02 -14.91
N ALA A 62 -1.29 5.10 -14.18
CA ALA A 62 -0.50 4.02 -14.77
C ALA A 62 -1.36 2.88 -15.34
N GLY A 63 -2.69 2.96 -15.23
CA GLY A 63 -3.62 1.95 -15.75
C GLY A 63 -3.95 0.82 -14.76
N PHE A 64 -3.44 0.88 -13.53
CA PHE A 64 -3.77 -0.13 -12.50
C PHE A 64 -5.23 -0.03 -12.07
N GLY A 65 -5.88 -1.18 -11.90
CA GLY A 65 -7.28 -1.25 -11.45
C GLY A 65 -8.29 -0.86 -12.53
N THR A 66 -7.87 -0.79 -13.79
CA THR A 66 -8.81 -0.61 -14.90
C THR A 66 -9.64 -1.87 -15.07
N THR A 67 -10.95 -1.70 -15.12
CA THR A 67 -11.92 -2.74 -15.45
C THR A 67 -12.78 -2.23 -16.59
N SER A 68 -13.34 -3.13 -17.40
CA SER A 68 -14.42 -2.78 -18.32
C SER A 68 -15.65 -2.39 -17.49
N GLY A 69 -15.69 -1.12 -17.08
CA GLY A 69 -16.82 -0.56 -16.35
C GLY A 69 -18.04 -0.40 -17.25
N GLY A 70 -19.23 -0.58 -16.68
CA GLY A 70 -20.50 -0.30 -17.36
C GLY A 70 -20.66 1.19 -17.71
N GLU A 71 -21.78 1.53 -18.36
CA GLU A 71 -22.03 2.88 -18.86
C GLU A 71 -21.91 3.98 -17.77
N PRO A 72 -21.39 5.16 -18.12
CA PRO A 72 -21.23 6.27 -17.18
C PRO A 72 -22.59 6.75 -16.66
N PRO A 73 -22.77 6.96 -15.34
CA PRO A 73 -23.97 7.57 -14.80
C PRO A 73 -24.21 8.96 -15.40
N ALA A 74 -25.49 9.35 -15.54
CA ALA A 74 -25.86 10.64 -16.15
C ALA A 74 -25.19 11.85 -15.49
N ALA A 75 -24.91 11.80 -14.18
CA ALA A 75 -24.19 12.84 -13.46
C ALA A 75 -22.71 12.95 -13.87
N VAL A 76 -22.06 11.83 -14.18
CA VAL A 76 -20.68 11.83 -14.67
C VAL A 76 -20.63 12.33 -16.10
N ALA A 77 -21.58 11.89 -16.94
CA ALA A 77 -21.71 12.37 -18.31
C ALA A 77 -21.95 13.89 -18.38
N SER A 78 -22.79 14.43 -17.50
CA SER A 78 -23.06 15.88 -17.46
C SER A 78 -21.84 16.69 -16.99
N VAL A 79 -21.11 16.23 -15.98
CA VAL A 79 -19.88 16.87 -15.54
C VAL A 79 -18.79 16.79 -16.61
N ALA A 80 -18.63 15.63 -17.25
CA ALA A 80 -17.66 15.45 -18.34
C ALA A 80 -17.96 16.39 -19.51
N ALA A 81 -19.24 16.57 -19.87
CA ALA A 81 -19.66 17.53 -20.90
C ALA A 81 -19.31 18.98 -20.53
N VAL A 82 -19.48 19.37 -19.25
CA VAL A 82 -19.14 20.72 -18.77
C VAL A 82 -17.63 20.97 -18.79
N VAL A 83 -16.83 19.96 -18.43
CA VAL A 83 -15.37 20.05 -18.34
C VAL A 83 -14.69 19.75 -19.69
N GLY A 84 -15.44 19.30 -20.70
CA GLY A 84 -14.93 18.96 -22.02
C GLY A 84 -14.15 17.65 -22.07
N THR A 85 -14.43 16.71 -21.17
CA THR A 85 -13.79 15.38 -21.14
C THR A 85 -14.72 14.31 -21.71
N ASN A 86 -14.14 13.16 -22.08
CA ASN A 86 -14.93 11.99 -22.48
C ASN A 86 -15.56 11.34 -21.23
N ALA A 87 -16.87 11.11 -21.27
CA ALA A 87 -17.63 10.58 -20.13
C ALA A 87 -17.22 9.16 -19.74
N ASP A 88 -16.98 8.28 -20.72
CA ASP A 88 -16.57 6.89 -20.49
C ASP A 88 -15.19 6.83 -19.86
N ALA A 89 -14.21 7.56 -20.42
CA ALA A 89 -12.86 7.63 -19.87
C ALA A 89 -12.85 8.23 -18.45
N THR A 90 -13.66 9.27 -18.22
CA THR A 90 -13.81 9.87 -16.88
C THR A 90 -14.38 8.85 -15.90
N TRP A 91 -15.39 8.09 -16.32
CA TRP A 91 -16.02 7.09 -15.46
C TRP A 91 -15.09 5.92 -15.14
N GLN A 92 -14.39 5.39 -16.14
CA GLN A 92 -13.39 4.34 -15.95
C GLN A 92 -12.28 4.79 -15.01
N PHE A 93 -11.79 6.02 -15.15
CA PHE A 93 -10.80 6.59 -14.23
C PHE A 93 -11.33 6.68 -12.78
N LEU A 94 -12.57 7.11 -12.59
CA LEU A 94 -13.19 7.18 -11.27
C LEU A 94 -13.36 5.79 -10.64
N LEU A 95 -13.83 4.81 -11.41
CA LEU A 95 -13.96 3.43 -10.95
C LEU A 95 -12.61 2.83 -10.56
N ALA A 96 -11.60 2.97 -11.42
CA ALA A 96 -10.24 2.50 -11.13
C ALA A 96 -9.64 3.21 -9.90
N THR A 97 -9.91 4.50 -9.72
CA THR A 97 -9.50 5.24 -8.52
C THR A 97 -10.17 4.70 -7.26
N VAL A 98 -11.46 4.41 -7.29
CA VAL A 98 -12.17 3.79 -6.17
C VAL A 98 -11.61 2.40 -5.88
N GLN A 99 -11.36 1.59 -6.90
CA GLN A 99 -10.78 0.25 -6.75
C GLN A 99 -9.38 0.30 -6.13
N ASN A 100 -8.51 1.19 -6.62
CA ASN A 100 -7.18 1.41 -6.05
C ASN A 100 -7.28 1.90 -4.60
N CYS A 101 -8.17 2.85 -4.28
CA CYS A 101 -8.41 3.29 -2.90
C CYS A 101 -8.83 2.12 -1.99
N THR A 102 -9.75 1.27 -2.46
CA THR A 102 -10.21 0.10 -1.70
C THR A 102 -9.09 -0.91 -1.48
N PHE A 103 -8.28 -1.20 -2.51
CA PHE A 103 -7.13 -2.10 -2.39
C PHE A 103 -6.13 -1.58 -1.36
N LEU A 104 -5.74 -0.30 -1.47
CA LEU A 104 -4.83 0.34 -0.53
C LEU A 104 -5.41 0.38 0.89
N PHE A 105 -6.73 0.55 1.02
CA PHE A 105 -7.42 0.51 2.30
C PHE A 105 -7.32 -0.88 2.94
N LEU A 106 -7.65 -1.93 2.20
CA LEU A 106 -7.57 -3.31 2.68
C LEU A 106 -6.13 -3.69 3.06
N ALA A 107 -5.14 -3.32 2.24
CA ALA A 107 -3.72 -3.52 2.56
C ALA A 107 -3.30 -2.78 3.85
N SER A 108 -3.80 -1.56 4.05
CA SER A 108 -3.56 -0.79 5.28
C SER A 108 -4.21 -1.44 6.50
N VAL A 109 -5.45 -1.92 6.37
CA VAL A 109 -6.16 -2.64 7.44
C VAL A 109 -5.43 -3.91 7.81
N LEU A 110 -4.97 -4.69 6.83
CA LEU A 110 -4.21 -5.90 7.06
C LEU A 110 -2.85 -5.62 7.71
N THR A 111 -2.15 -4.59 7.26
CA THR A 111 -0.92 -4.09 7.89
C THR A 111 -1.18 -3.72 9.35
N PHE A 112 -2.24 -2.95 9.61
CA PHE A 112 -2.62 -2.59 10.98
C PHE A 112 -2.94 -3.81 11.83
N ALA A 113 -3.74 -4.73 11.31
CA ALA A 113 -4.15 -5.93 12.04
C ALA A 113 -2.93 -6.81 12.38
N THR A 114 -2.07 -7.09 11.40
CA THR A 114 -0.86 -7.90 11.60
C THR A 114 0.13 -7.23 12.54
N PHE A 115 0.37 -5.92 12.40
CA PHE A 115 1.20 -5.17 13.33
C PHE A 115 0.63 -5.21 14.74
N HIS A 116 -0.67 -4.92 14.90
CA HIS A 116 -1.32 -4.87 16.21
C HIS A 116 -1.35 -6.25 16.88
N VAL A 117 -1.63 -7.31 16.13
CA VAL A 117 -1.53 -8.70 16.60
C VAL A 117 -0.11 -8.99 17.06
N GLY A 118 0.90 -8.61 16.28
CA GLY A 118 2.31 -8.78 16.64
C GLY A 118 2.66 -8.16 17.99
N VAL A 119 2.36 -6.87 18.20
CA VAL A 119 2.62 -6.19 19.50
C VAL A 119 1.72 -6.68 20.64
N SER A 120 0.54 -7.22 20.32
CA SER A 120 -0.38 -7.77 21.32
C SER A 120 0.05 -9.15 21.80
N LEU A 121 0.55 -10.01 20.91
CA LEU A 121 1.07 -11.34 21.24
C LEU A 121 2.35 -11.26 22.08
N THR A 122 3.16 -10.21 21.91
CA THR A 122 4.32 -9.94 22.77
C THR A 122 3.93 -9.34 24.12
N ARG A 123 2.65 -9.03 24.34
CA ARG A 123 2.09 -8.38 25.55
C ARG A 123 2.66 -7.00 25.84
N GLU A 124 3.24 -6.34 24.84
CA GLU A 124 3.81 -4.99 24.95
C GLU A 124 2.88 -3.92 24.33
N SER A 125 1.67 -4.29 23.94
CA SER A 125 0.71 -3.35 23.35
C SER A 125 0.21 -2.31 24.35
N LEU A 126 0.55 -1.03 24.11
CA LEU A 126 -0.04 0.14 24.80
C LEU A 126 -1.40 0.59 24.25
N GLY A 127 -1.99 -0.16 23.30
CA GLY A 127 -3.35 0.07 22.79
C GLY A 127 -3.45 0.27 21.28
N VAL A 128 -4.68 0.23 20.78
CA VAL A 128 -5.01 0.30 19.35
C VAL A 128 -4.60 1.63 18.71
N LEU A 129 -4.75 2.74 19.44
CA LEU A 129 -4.51 4.07 18.90
C LEU A 129 -3.02 4.31 18.57
N GLN A 130 -2.12 3.73 19.37
CA GLN A 130 -0.67 3.75 19.14
C GLN A 130 -0.30 2.93 17.90
N SER A 131 -0.98 1.81 17.67
CA SER A 131 -0.81 1.02 16.44
C SER A 131 -1.35 1.76 15.22
N ILE A 132 -2.53 2.40 15.31
CA ILE A 132 -3.06 3.25 14.23
C ILE A 132 -2.08 4.39 13.91
N HIS A 133 -1.57 5.08 14.93
CA HIS A 133 -0.62 6.17 14.75
C HIS A 133 0.64 5.67 14.02
N THR A 134 1.22 4.58 14.51
CA THR A 134 2.41 3.96 13.91
C THR A 134 2.17 3.65 12.44
N VAL A 135 1.10 2.92 12.14
CA VAL A 135 0.80 2.50 10.78
C VAL A 135 0.57 3.71 9.89
N VAL A 136 -0.33 4.64 10.25
CA VAL A 136 -0.68 5.79 9.40
C VAL A 136 0.53 6.67 9.07
N TYR A 137 1.40 6.93 10.04
CA TYR A 137 2.59 7.77 9.81
C TYR A 137 3.68 7.05 9.01
N SER A 138 3.95 5.77 9.31
CA SER A 138 4.90 4.96 8.54
C SER A 138 4.40 4.70 7.12
N THR A 139 3.11 4.43 6.93
CA THR A 139 2.50 4.22 5.61
C THR A 139 2.42 5.49 4.80
N GLY A 140 2.43 6.69 5.39
CA GLY A 140 2.37 7.90 4.59
C GLY A 140 3.60 8.04 3.68
N ILE A 141 4.76 8.33 4.26
CA ILE A 141 5.93 8.74 3.48
C ILE A 141 6.49 7.60 2.64
N TYR A 142 6.67 6.43 3.24
CA TYR A 142 7.34 5.34 2.55
C TYR A 142 6.46 4.70 1.49
N LEU A 143 5.15 4.62 1.71
CA LEU A 143 4.26 4.09 0.69
C LEU A 143 4.13 5.06 -0.49
N ALA A 144 4.15 6.38 -0.24
CA ALA A 144 4.25 7.37 -1.31
C ALA A 144 5.50 7.17 -2.17
N ALA A 145 6.65 6.94 -1.54
CA ALA A 145 7.90 6.67 -2.24
C ALA A 145 7.87 5.32 -2.99
N ILE A 146 7.37 4.25 -2.35
CA ILE A 146 7.19 2.94 -2.98
C ILE A 146 6.29 3.04 -4.22
N PHE A 147 5.13 3.68 -4.13
CA PHE A 147 4.23 3.83 -5.27
C PHE A 147 4.77 4.76 -6.34
N SER A 148 5.48 5.83 -5.98
CA SER A 148 6.13 6.70 -6.96
C SER A 148 7.21 5.95 -7.74
N LEU A 149 8.00 5.11 -7.07
CA LEU A 149 9.02 4.28 -7.70
C LEU A 149 8.41 3.16 -8.53
N ALA A 150 7.36 2.49 -8.04
CA ALA A 150 6.63 1.48 -8.79
C ALA A 150 5.98 2.08 -10.05
N TRP A 151 5.38 3.26 -9.94
CA TRP A 151 4.84 4.02 -11.06
C TRP A 151 5.94 4.35 -12.08
N TYR A 152 7.08 4.88 -11.62
CA TYR A 152 8.20 5.18 -12.50
C TYR A 152 8.72 3.93 -13.23
N LEU A 153 8.85 2.80 -12.52
CA LEU A 153 9.24 1.51 -13.08
C LEU A 153 8.23 0.98 -14.11
N SER A 154 6.92 1.22 -13.91
CA SER A 154 5.88 0.72 -14.81
C SER A 154 5.63 1.60 -16.03
N THR A 155 5.92 2.90 -15.96
CA THR A 155 5.58 3.84 -17.05
C THR A 155 6.77 4.34 -17.86
N SER A 156 8.01 4.16 -17.37
CA SER A 156 9.18 4.69 -18.04
C SER A 156 9.67 3.76 -19.17
N PRO A 157 9.66 4.21 -20.44
CA PRO A 157 10.12 3.39 -21.56
C PRO A 157 11.63 3.14 -21.56
N GLU A 158 12.41 3.85 -20.73
CA GLU A 158 13.86 3.73 -20.65
C GLU A 158 14.34 2.59 -19.74
N ILE A 159 13.44 2.00 -18.94
CA ILE A 159 13.77 1.01 -17.90
C ILE A 159 12.83 -0.20 -17.91
N THR A 160 12.27 -0.54 -19.08
CA THR A 160 11.28 -1.63 -19.25
C THR A 160 11.72 -2.95 -18.61
N VAL A 161 12.96 -3.38 -18.84
CA VAL A 161 13.52 -4.62 -18.24
C VAL A 161 13.42 -4.62 -16.70
N ALA A 162 13.59 -3.47 -16.05
CA ALA A 162 13.46 -3.37 -14.60
C ALA A 162 11.99 -3.42 -14.14
N GLY A 163 11.08 -2.81 -14.90
CA GLY A 163 9.64 -2.93 -14.69
C GLY A 163 9.15 -4.37 -14.85
N ASP A 164 9.51 -5.02 -15.96
CA ASP A 164 9.16 -6.41 -16.27
C ASP A 164 9.68 -7.36 -15.19
N TRP A 165 10.92 -7.16 -14.74
CA TRP A 165 11.51 -7.95 -13.66
C TRP A 165 10.76 -7.78 -12.34
N LEU A 166 10.36 -6.55 -11.98
CA LEU A 166 9.56 -6.32 -10.78
C LEU A 166 8.22 -7.04 -10.85
N VAL A 167 7.51 -6.96 -11.98
CA VAL A 167 6.24 -7.65 -12.20
C VAL A 167 6.43 -9.17 -12.12
N TRP A 168 7.48 -9.70 -12.73
CA TRP A 168 7.81 -11.13 -12.66
C TRP A 168 8.04 -11.59 -11.22
N VAL A 169 8.84 -10.87 -10.41
CA VAL A 169 9.05 -11.20 -8.99
C VAL A 169 7.74 -11.19 -8.20
N GLN A 170 6.87 -10.20 -8.44
CA GLN A 170 5.57 -10.11 -7.77
C GLN A 170 4.67 -11.29 -8.14
N ALA A 171 4.61 -11.64 -9.43
CA ALA A 171 3.83 -12.78 -9.89
C ALA A 171 4.36 -14.12 -9.36
N GLU A 172 5.67 -14.33 -9.37
CA GLU A 172 6.28 -15.55 -8.81
C GLU A 172 6.02 -15.67 -7.31
N PHE A 173 6.02 -14.57 -6.55
CA PHE A 173 5.60 -14.59 -5.16
C PHE A 173 4.14 -15.04 -5.00
N ILE A 174 3.21 -14.50 -5.82
CA ILE A 174 1.80 -14.89 -5.78
C ILE A 174 1.64 -16.37 -6.12
N TYR A 175 2.29 -16.84 -7.19
CA TYR A 175 2.26 -18.26 -7.58
C TYR A 175 2.86 -19.17 -6.52
N ALA A 176 3.97 -18.78 -5.89
CA ALA A 176 4.55 -19.56 -4.79
C ALA A 176 3.54 -19.73 -3.64
N VAL A 177 2.73 -18.70 -3.34
CA VAL A 177 1.68 -18.81 -2.32
C VAL A 177 0.49 -19.65 -2.82
N ILE A 178 0.08 -19.53 -4.08
CA ILE A 178 -0.96 -20.39 -4.68
C ILE A 178 -0.53 -21.86 -4.62
N ASP A 179 0.70 -22.18 -5.03
CA ASP A 179 1.27 -23.52 -5.02
C ASP A 179 1.24 -24.12 -3.59
N LEU A 180 1.51 -23.30 -2.57
CA LEU A 180 1.41 -23.71 -1.15
C LEU A 180 -0.02 -24.06 -0.71
N THR A 181 -1.05 -23.50 -1.35
CA THR A 181 -2.45 -23.87 -1.06
C THR A 181 -2.87 -25.19 -1.74
N GLY A 182 -2.09 -25.67 -2.70
CA GLY A 182 -2.42 -26.87 -3.48
C GLY A 182 -3.61 -26.68 -4.42
N THR A 183 -3.91 -25.45 -4.82
CA THR A 183 -4.99 -25.13 -5.78
C THR A 183 -4.43 -24.98 -7.20
N ASP A 184 -5.24 -25.30 -8.21
CA ASP A 184 -4.88 -25.14 -9.63
C ASP A 184 -5.24 -23.75 -10.17
N LEU A 185 -5.25 -22.72 -9.30
CA LEU A 185 -5.60 -21.37 -9.71
C LEU A 185 -4.50 -20.76 -10.59
N VAL A 186 -4.91 -20.14 -11.69
CA VAL A 186 -4.02 -19.47 -12.64
C VAL A 186 -4.42 -17.99 -12.69
N LEU A 187 -3.43 -17.11 -12.54
CA LEU A 187 -3.66 -15.67 -12.71
C LEU A 187 -4.02 -15.37 -14.17
N PRO A 188 -4.86 -14.37 -14.45
CA PRO A 188 -4.99 -13.81 -15.79
C PRO A 188 -3.63 -13.50 -16.41
N GLY A 189 -3.44 -13.89 -17.67
CA GLY A 189 -2.14 -13.81 -18.36
C GLY A 189 -1.20 -15.01 -18.12
N GLY A 190 -1.55 -15.93 -17.22
CA GLY A 190 -0.77 -17.14 -16.95
C GLY A 190 0.44 -16.89 -16.05
N ARG A 191 1.30 -17.91 -15.90
CA ARG A 191 2.55 -17.78 -15.16
C ARG A 191 3.58 -17.09 -16.05
N PRO A 192 4.13 -15.92 -15.66
CA PRO A 192 5.05 -15.20 -16.52
C PRO A 192 6.35 -15.98 -16.69
N ALA A 193 6.94 -15.87 -17.89
CA ALA A 193 8.27 -16.39 -18.13
C ALA A 193 9.32 -15.61 -17.32
N ALA A 194 10.43 -16.26 -17.00
CA ALA A 194 11.55 -15.59 -16.34
C ALA A 194 12.08 -14.43 -17.19
N VAL A 195 12.23 -13.26 -16.56
CA VAL A 195 12.76 -12.07 -17.22
C VAL A 195 14.29 -12.09 -17.15
N GLY A 196 14.93 -12.10 -18.32
CA GLY A 196 16.38 -11.95 -18.43
C GLY A 196 16.82 -10.56 -17.98
N LEU A 197 17.97 -10.46 -17.32
CA LEU A 197 18.54 -9.18 -16.86
C LEU A 197 19.42 -8.51 -17.93
N ASP A 198 19.58 -9.15 -19.09
CA ASP A 198 20.29 -8.59 -20.24
C ASP A 198 19.58 -7.32 -20.69
N GLY A 199 20.32 -6.21 -20.78
CA GLY A 199 19.76 -4.90 -21.11
C GLY A 199 19.21 -4.11 -19.92
N MET A 200 19.35 -4.59 -18.67
CA MET A 200 19.04 -3.78 -17.49
C MET A 200 19.95 -2.54 -17.45
N THR A 201 19.34 -1.37 -17.57
CA THR A 201 20.05 -0.09 -17.53
C THR A 201 20.45 0.27 -16.10
N ARG A 202 21.48 1.11 -15.96
CA ARG A 202 21.89 1.65 -14.66
C ARG A 202 20.75 2.36 -13.93
N THR A 203 19.96 3.13 -14.67
CA THR A 203 18.78 3.83 -14.14
C THR A 203 17.75 2.84 -13.59
N GLY A 204 17.49 1.75 -14.31
CA GLY A 204 16.60 0.67 -13.86
C GLY A 204 17.12 0.01 -12.57
N THR A 205 18.41 -0.31 -12.50
CA THR A 205 19.04 -0.87 -11.28
C THR A 205 18.92 0.08 -10.10
N VAL A 206 19.14 1.38 -10.30
CA VAL A 206 19.02 2.39 -9.24
C VAL A 206 17.56 2.53 -8.77
N ALA A 207 16.60 2.55 -9.69
CA ALA A 207 15.19 2.62 -9.36
C ALA A 207 14.72 1.41 -8.53
N LEU A 208 15.12 0.19 -8.91
CA LEU A 208 14.88 -1.02 -8.12
C LEU A 208 15.57 -0.97 -6.75
N GLY A 209 16.84 -0.55 -6.71
CA GLY A 209 17.56 -0.38 -5.44
C GLY A 209 16.88 0.62 -4.50
N ALA A 210 16.40 1.74 -5.03
CA ALA A 210 15.64 2.72 -4.27
C ALA A 210 14.30 2.15 -3.78
N LEU A 211 13.63 1.32 -4.57
CA LEU A 211 12.39 0.66 -4.18
C LEU A 211 12.62 -0.29 -3.00
N PHE A 212 13.64 -1.16 -3.08
CA PHE A 212 14.01 -2.06 -2.00
C PHE A 212 14.45 -1.31 -0.74
N ALA A 213 15.28 -0.29 -0.88
CA ALA A 213 15.71 0.54 0.24
C ALA A 213 14.51 1.19 0.94
N THR A 214 13.56 1.74 0.16
CA THR A 214 12.33 2.33 0.70
C THR A 214 11.48 1.28 1.44
N GLY A 215 11.37 0.06 0.90
CA GLY A 215 10.71 -1.07 1.57
C GLY A 215 11.37 -1.43 2.92
N ILE A 216 12.70 -1.47 2.98
CA ILE A 216 13.44 -1.72 4.23
C ILE A 216 13.19 -0.59 5.24
N TYR A 217 13.23 0.66 4.79
CA TYR A 217 12.97 1.82 5.64
C TYR A 217 11.51 1.85 6.15
N TYR A 218 10.56 1.42 5.34
CA TYR A 218 9.18 1.22 5.77
C TYR A 218 9.09 0.22 6.94
N LEU A 219 9.71 -0.95 6.79
CA LEU A 219 9.75 -1.97 7.85
C LEU A 219 10.50 -1.47 9.10
N TYR A 220 11.59 -0.74 8.90
CA TYR A 220 12.34 -0.12 10.00
C TYR A 220 11.52 0.94 10.74
N SER A 221 10.69 1.72 10.03
CA SER A 221 9.79 2.69 10.65
C SER A 221 8.72 2.01 11.50
N LEU A 222 8.16 0.88 11.05
CA LEU A 222 7.24 0.07 11.85
C LEU A 222 7.96 -0.53 13.07
N TYR A 223 9.18 -1.01 12.91
CA TYR A 223 10.01 -1.48 14.01
C TYR A 223 10.20 -0.39 15.07
N LEU A 224 10.58 0.82 14.65
CA LEU A 224 10.67 1.97 15.54
C LEU A 224 9.32 2.31 16.16
N GLY A 225 8.23 2.16 15.41
CA GLY A 225 6.87 2.33 15.89
C GLY A 225 6.54 1.45 17.07
N ALA A 226 6.89 0.17 17.02
CA ALA A 226 6.76 -0.72 18.16
C ALA A 226 7.71 -0.33 19.30
N ARG A 227 8.98 -0.06 19.00
CA ARG A 227 10.00 0.30 20.00
C ARG A 227 9.65 1.55 20.82
N ILE A 228 9.07 2.54 20.16
CA ILE A 228 8.81 3.88 20.69
C ILE A 228 7.36 3.89 21.20
N ASN A 229 6.37 3.80 20.31
CA ASN A 229 4.97 3.99 20.69
C ASN A 229 4.36 2.86 21.53
N HIS A 230 5.03 1.71 21.62
CA HIS A 230 4.60 0.57 22.42
C HIS A 230 5.66 0.15 23.47
N ASP A 231 6.71 0.96 23.68
CA ASP A 231 7.84 0.65 24.58
C ASP A 231 8.42 -0.77 24.41
N SER A 232 8.32 -1.30 23.19
CA SER A 232 8.54 -2.72 22.96
C SER A 232 10.02 -3.10 23.02
N SER A 233 10.34 -4.32 23.42
CA SER A 233 11.71 -4.87 23.34
C SER A 233 12.16 -5.06 21.88
N ARG A 234 13.48 -5.15 21.62
CA ARG A 234 14.00 -5.29 20.24
C ARG A 234 13.44 -6.54 19.55
N PHE A 235 13.39 -7.63 20.29
CA PHE A 235 12.86 -8.90 19.81
C PHE A 235 11.36 -8.79 19.50
N ALA A 236 10.57 -8.23 20.41
CA ALA A 236 9.14 -8.05 20.22
C ALA A 236 8.81 -7.11 19.04
N SER A 237 9.55 -6.01 18.87
CA SER A 237 9.40 -5.13 17.72
C SER A 237 9.76 -5.83 16.40
N ALA A 238 10.82 -6.65 16.38
CA ALA A 238 11.16 -7.46 15.22
C ALA A 238 10.06 -8.49 14.92
N LEU A 239 9.48 -9.13 15.94
CA LEU A 239 8.36 -10.05 15.78
C LEU A 239 7.13 -9.34 15.20
N ALA A 240 6.78 -8.15 15.71
CA ALA A 240 5.66 -7.36 15.19
C ALA A 240 5.82 -6.99 13.71
N VAL A 241 7.03 -6.61 13.30
CA VAL A 241 7.35 -6.40 11.88
C VAL A 241 7.30 -7.71 11.09
N GLY A 242 7.76 -8.82 11.67
CA GLY A 242 7.65 -10.15 11.06
C GLY A 242 6.21 -10.51 10.69
N PHE A 243 5.24 -10.22 11.57
CA PHE A 243 3.82 -10.39 11.25
C PHE A 243 3.37 -9.52 10.06
N VAL A 244 3.86 -8.29 9.96
CA VAL A 244 3.55 -7.41 8.81
C VAL A 244 4.19 -7.94 7.53
N VAL A 245 5.41 -8.48 7.57
CA VAL A 245 6.08 -9.09 6.41
C VAL A 245 5.31 -10.30 5.86
N VAL A 246 4.58 -11.02 6.72
CA VAL A 246 3.72 -12.15 6.32
C VAL A 246 2.38 -11.68 5.71
N SER A 247 2.00 -10.42 5.89
CA SER A 247 0.71 -9.89 5.41
C SER A 247 0.45 -10.06 3.91
N PRO A 248 1.42 -9.90 2.97
CA PRO A 248 1.15 -10.13 1.55
C PRO A 248 0.79 -11.57 1.25
N ALA A 249 1.40 -12.55 1.95
CA ALA A 249 1.05 -13.96 1.79
C ALA A 249 -0.36 -14.24 2.33
N LEU A 250 -0.73 -13.66 3.48
CA LEU A 250 -2.10 -13.75 4.01
C LEU A 250 -3.13 -13.14 3.06
N PHE A 251 -2.79 -12.03 2.39
CA PHE A 251 -3.64 -11.41 1.39
C PHE A 251 -3.87 -12.33 0.19
N VAL A 252 -2.83 -12.98 -0.33
CA VAL A 252 -2.95 -13.94 -1.43
C VAL A 252 -3.76 -15.17 -1.00
N ILE A 253 -3.48 -15.75 0.18
CA ILE A 253 -4.25 -16.88 0.73
C ILE A 253 -5.73 -16.51 0.88
N GLY A 254 -6.02 -15.33 1.44
CA GLY A 254 -7.38 -14.84 1.59
C GLY A 254 -8.08 -14.70 0.23
N SER A 255 -7.39 -14.16 -0.76
CA SER A 255 -7.89 -14.03 -2.13
C SER A 255 -8.17 -15.39 -2.78
N VAL A 256 -7.25 -16.34 -2.67
CA VAL A 256 -7.42 -17.74 -3.13
C VAL A 256 -8.65 -18.37 -2.48
N ALA A 257 -8.78 -18.26 -1.16
CA ALA A 257 -9.91 -18.80 -0.43
C ALA A 257 -11.23 -18.18 -0.89
N THR A 258 -11.28 -16.86 -1.10
CA THR A 258 -12.49 -16.20 -1.61
C THR A 258 -12.84 -16.66 -3.02
N THR A 259 -11.86 -16.85 -3.91
CA THR A 259 -12.11 -17.32 -5.28
C THR A 259 -12.64 -18.76 -5.29
N VAL A 260 -11.98 -19.67 -4.58
CA VAL A 260 -12.41 -21.08 -4.49
C VAL A 260 -13.80 -21.21 -3.88
N VAL A 261 -14.12 -20.40 -2.87
CA VAL A 261 -15.46 -20.37 -2.25
C VAL A 261 -16.48 -19.70 -3.18
N ALA A 262 -16.11 -18.66 -3.93
CA ALA A 262 -17.00 -17.96 -4.86
C ALA A 262 -17.42 -18.83 -6.06
N ASP A 263 -16.54 -19.72 -6.54
CA ASP A 263 -16.89 -20.78 -7.51
C ASP A 263 -17.91 -21.79 -6.92
N GLY A 264 -18.16 -21.76 -5.61
CA GLY A 264 -19.18 -22.53 -4.89
C GLY A 264 -20.44 -21.75 -4.46
N THR A 265 -20.34 -20.46 -4.05
CA THR A 265 -21.41 -19.42 -3.98
C THR A 265 -20.90 -18.14 -3.27
N LEU A 266 -21.17 -16.98 -3.89
CA LEU A 266 -21.04 -15.58 -3.39
C LEU A 266 -19.66 -15.09 -2.91
N ALA A 267 -18.89 -14.46 -3.81
CA ALA A 267 -18.64 -13.00 -3.81
C ALA A 267 -17.39 -12.67 -4.66
N THR A 268 -17.62 -11.96 -5.75
CA THR A 268 -16.62 -11.16 -6.46
C THR A 268 -16.02 -10.12 -5.53
N VAL A 269 -14.99 -10.49 -4.77
CA VAL A 269 -14.11 -9.54 -4.09
C VAL A 269 -12.87 -9.36 -4.96
N ALA A 270 -12.93 -8.32 -5.80
CA ALA A 270 -11.80 -7.47 -6.17
C ALA A 270 -10.48 -8.13 -6.62
N LEU A 271 -10.56 -9.21 -7.40
CA LEU A 271 -9.46 -9.62 -8.29
C LEU A 271 -9.90 -9.44 -9.75
N SER A 272 -10.08 -8.21 -10.20
CA SER A 272 -9.84 -7.94 -11.62
C SER A 272 -8.32 -7.87 -11.79
N ILE A 273 -7.68 -9.03 -11.93
CA ILE A 273 -6.31 -9.14 -12.44
C ILE A 273 -6.33 -8.96 -13.97
N ASP A 274 -7.44 -8.48 -14.56
CA ASP A 274 -7.57 -8.12 -15.96
C ASP A 274 -6.76 -6.86 -16.36
N SER A 275 -6.05 -6.22 -15.43
CA SER A 275 -5.30 -4.98 -15.68
C SER A 275 -3.86 -4.94 -15.16
N LEU A 276 -3.19 -6.10 -15.05
CA LEU A 276 -1.74 -6.08 -15.17
C LEU A 276 -1.42 -5.90 -16.67
N PRO A 277 -0.83 -4.77 -17.10
CA PRO A 277 -0.33 -4.67 -18.45
C PRO A 277 0.76 -5.74 -18.62
N LEU A 278 0.52 -6.69 -19.52
CA LEU A 278 1.60 -7.41 -20.21
C LEU A 278 2.33 -6.44 -21.14
#